data_AF-A0A819H0E7-F1
#
_entry.id   AF-A0A819H0E7-F1
#
_cell.length_a   1.000
_cell.length_b   1.000
_cell.length_c   1.000
_cell.angle_alpha   90.00
_cell.angle_beta   90.00
_cell.angle_gamma   90.00
#
_symmetry.space_group_name_H-M   'P 1'
#
loop_
_entity.id
_entity.type
_entity.pdbx_description
1 polymer ?
#
loop_
_entity_poly.entity_id
_entity_poly.type
_entity_poly.pdbx_seq_one_letter_code
_entity_poly.pdbx_strand_id
1 'polypeptide(L)'
;KLVLLIVSLLIVCISFFYTTKLYYDRQAHIDVFDQILILVTTFGDFAYSFFGLFASIFIESYRIQLPRFIEIVIALLSILQTFLQSGFILDTLRRRSITKSEIRTKPGRELITALLLINLVYDLAIWMHDSLSANKVKLNPIQTEYYNSRTWSLIQAFTSPLSILYRFHSSVCLADIWQEVYYEKFYYLHEKELFIFENINIDYDEYCSF
;
A
#
# COMPACT_ATOMS: atom_id res chain seq x y z
N LYS A 1 1.89 13.85 11.27
CA LYS A 1 1.90 13.48 9.83
C LYS A 1 3.29 13.09 9.33
N LEU A 2 4.28 14.00 9.28
CA LEU A 2 5.61 13.71 8.71
C LEU A 2 6.31 12.48 9.30
N VAL A 3 6.43 12.40 10.64
CA VAL A 3 7.08 11.26 11.31
C VAL A 3 6.45 9.92 10.93
N LEU A 4 5.12 9.87 10.81
CA LEU A 4 4.42 8.62 10.54
C LEU A 4 4.44 8.24 9.06
N LEU A 5 4.55 9.21 8.16
CA LEU A 5 4.89 8.93 6.75
C LEU A 5 6.28 8.28 6.64
N ILE A 6 7.27 8.81 7.36
CA ILE A 6 8.63 8.23 7.37
C ILE A 6 8.61 6.82 7.95
N VAL A 7 7.96 6.62 9.10
CA VAL A 7 7.85 5.31 9.74
C VAL A 7 7.09 4.32 8.84
N SER A 8 5.95 4.72 8.26
CA SER A 8 5.17 3.89 7.34
C SER A 8 6.00 3.50 6.11
N LEU A 9 6.70 4.46 5.50
CA LEU A 9 7.59 4.23 4.35
C LEU A 9 8.69 3.21 4.68
N LEU A 10 9.33 3.33 5.84
CA LEU A 10 10.36 2.38 6.28
C LEU A 10 9.76 0.98 6.48
N ILE A 11 8.60 0.89 7.14
CA ILE A 11 7.92 -0.40 7.35
C ILE A 11 7.53 -1.04 6.02
N VAL A 12 7.00 -0.28 5.06
CA VAL A 12 6.69 -0.77 3.71
C VAL A 12 7.94 -1.31 3.03
N CYS A 13 9.04 -0.55 3.00
CA CYS A 13 10.28 -0.97 2.37
C CYS A 13 10.85 -2.26 3.00
N ILE A 14 10.88 -2.33 4.33
CA ILE A 14 11.39 -3.51 5.05
C ILE A 14 10.44 -4.70 4.82
N SER A 15 9.12 -4.51 4.90
CA SER A 15 8.13 -5.56 4.63
C SER A 15 8.31 -6.11 3.23
N PHE A 16 8.46 -5.22 2.24
CA PHE A 16 8.64 -5.61 0.85
C PHE A 16 9.93 -6.40 0.64
N PHE A 17 11.02 -6.02 1.30
CA PHE A 17 12.26 -6.80 1.26
C PHE A 17 12.13 -8.21 1.89
N TYR A 18 11.32 -8.37 2.94
CA TYR A 18 11.08 -9.70 3.52
C TYR A 18 10.13 -10.54 2.66
N THR A 19 9.04 -9.97 2.15
CA THR A 19 8.02 -10.73 1.39
C THR A 19 8.47 -11.09 -0.02
N THR A 20 9.34 -10.29 -0.65
CA THR A 20 9.90 -10.60 -1.98
C THR A 20 10.76 -11.86 -2.02
N LYS A 21 11.22 -12.34 -0.86
CA LYS A 21 11.96 -13.61 -0.74
C LYS A 21 11.04 -14.84 -0.80
N LEU A 22 9.75 -14.67 -0.59
CA LEU A 22 8.77 -15.75 -0.66
C LEU A 22 8.46 -16.11 -2.12
N TYR A 23 8.00 -17.35 -2.30
CA TYR A 23 7.62 -17.86 -3.61
C TYR A 23 6.51 -17.00 -4.23
N TYR A 24 6.67 -16.68 -5.52
CA TYR A 24 5.68 -15.92 -6.28
C TYR A 24 4.78 -16.87 -7.06
N ASP A 25 3.53 -16.97 -6.63
CA ASP A 25 2.52 -17.78 -7.30
C ASP A 25 1.88 -16.99 -8.45
N ARG A 26 2.23 -17.36 -9.68
CA ARG A 26 1.66 -16.76 -10.90
C ARG A 26 0.18 -17.09 -11.09
N GLN A 27 -0.27 -18.23 -10.55
CA GLN A 27 -1.63 -18.72 -10.66
C GLN A 27 -2.51 -18.29 -9.48
N ALA A 28 -1.95 -17.56 -8.51
CA ALA A 28 -2.71 -16.99 -7.41
C ALA A 28 -3.89 -16.18 -7.97
N HIS A 29 -5.09 -16.68 -7.66
CA HIS A 29 -6.33 -16.01 -8.03
C HIS A 29 -6.47 -14.77 -7.15
N ILE A 30 -6.12 -13.61 -7.71
CA ILE A 30 -6.40 -12.31 -7.12
C ILE A 30 -7.61 -11.73 -7.82
N ASP A 31 -8.55 -11.21 -7.04
CA ASP A 31 -9.70 -10.53 -7.61
C ASP A 31 -9.24 -9.34 -8.46
N VAL A 32 -9.64 -9.35 -9.73
CA VAL A 32 -9.35 -8.27 -10.68
C VAL A 32 -9.98 -6.96 -10.20
N PHE A 33 -11.12 -7.04 -9.52
CA PHE A 33 -11.78 -5.89 -8.92
C PHE A 33 -10.87 -5.22 -7.88
N ASP A 34 -10.24 -6.00 -6.98
CA ASP A 34 -9.35 -5.46 -5.96
C ASP A 34 -8.11 -4.79 -6.56
N GLN A 35 -7.58 -5.33 -7.66
CA GLN A 35 -6.45 -4.76 -8.39
C GLN A 35 -6.82 -3.43 -9.07
N ILE A 36 -7.98 -3.36 -9.71
CA ILE A 36 -8.47 -2.12 -10.32
C ILE A 36 -8.76 -1.08 -9.23
N LEU A 37 -9.37 -1.50 -8.13
CA LEU A 37 -9.76 -0.62 -7.05
C LEU A 37 -8.52 -0.01 -6.37
N ILE A 38 -7.48 -0.80 -6.10
CA ILE A 38 -6.24 -0.24 -5.54
C ILE A 38 -5.56 0.72 -6.52
N LEU A 39 -5.57 0.44 -7.82
CA LEU A 39 -4.99 1.33 -8.83
C LEU A 39 -5.72 2.67 -8.93
N VAL A 40 -7.06 2.64 -9.03
CA VAL A 40 -7.90 3.85 -9.13
C VAL A 40 -7.78 4.71 -7.88
N THR A 41 -7.78 4.07 -6.70
CA THR A 41 -7.67 4.79 -5.43
C THR A 41 -6.27 5.35 -5.19
N THR A 42 -5.23 4.64 -5.62
CA THR A 42 -3.84 5.15 -5.68
C THR A 42 -3.74 6.41 -6.51
N PHE A 43 -4.37 6.41 -7.70
CA PHE A 43 -4.39 7.59 -8.56
C PHE A 43 -5.10 8.78 -7.88
N GLY A 44 -6.21 8.54 -7.19
CA GLY A 44 -6.91 9.58 -6.43
C GLY A 44 -6.07 10.17 -5.29
N ASP A 45 -5.38 9.32 -4.53
CA ASP A 45 -4.50 9.76 -3.44
C ASP A 45 -3.25 10.49 -3.95
N PHE A 46 -2.71 10.04 -5.09
CA PHE A 46 -1.68 10.77 -5.85
C PHE A 46 -2.18 12.16 -6.26
N ALA A 47 -3.39 12.28 -6.83
CA ALA A 47 -3.94 13.55 -7.26
C ALA A 47 -4.09 14.54 -6.08
N TYR A 48 -4.57 14.08 -4.92
CA TYR A 48 -4.62 14.90 -3.69
C TYR A 48 -3.24 15.49 -3.37
N SER A 49 -2.23 14.62 -3.30
CA SER A 49 -0.87 15.00 -2.94
C SER A 49 -0.20 15.86 -4.00
N PHE A 50 -0.48 15.61 -5.28
CA PHE A 50 0.05 16.37 -6.42
C PHE A 50 -0.46 17.81 -6.42
N PHE A 51 -1.76 18.05 -6.25
CA PHE A 51 -2.29 19.41 -6.19
C PHE A 51 -1.78 20.15 -4.93
N GLY A 52 -1.65 19.46 -3.79
CA GLY A 52 -1.02 20.03 -2.59
C GLY A 52 0.44 20.43 -2.81
N LEU A 53 1.21 19.58 -3.47
CA LEU A 53 2.60 19.85 -3.86
C LEU A 53 2.69 21.05 -4.81
N PHE A 54 1.82 21.08 -5.82
CA PHE A 54 1.80 22.15 -6.81
C PHE A 54 1.53 23.51 -6.17
N ALA A 55 0.50 23.62 -5.33
CA ALA A 55 0.25 24.85 -4.56
C ALA A 55 1.46 25.26 -3.71
N SER A 56 2.11 24.29 -3.06
CA SER A 56 3.26 24.57 -2.19
C SER A 56 4.50 25.02 -2.97
N ILE A 57 4.72 24.53 -4.19
CA ILE A 57 5.85 24.95 -5.03
C ILE A 57 5.59 26.32 -5.64
N PHE A 58 4.37 26.61 -6.11
CA PHE A 58 4.09 27.81 -6.91
C PHE A 58 3.52 28.99 -6.13
N ILE A 59 3.34 28.88 -4.81
CA ILE A 59 2.90 30.00 -4.00
C ILE A 59 3.98 31.10 -3.90
N GLU A 60 3.60 32.34 -4.19
CA GLU A 60 4.49 33.52 -4.20
C GLU A 60 4.62 34.20 -2.82
N SER A 61 3.80 33.79 -1.85
CA SER A 61 3.70 34.43 -0.54
C SER A 61 4.96 34.22 0.33
N TYR A 62 5.62 35.33 0.70
CA TYR A 62 6.85 35.31 1.51
C TYR A 62 6.61 35.03 3.01
N ARG A 63 5.37 35.07 3.48
CA ARG A 63 5.02 34.94 4.92
C ARG A 63 5.01 33.49 5.42
N ILE A 64 5.09 32.50 4.54
CA ILE A 64 4.81 31.08 4.86
C ILE A 64 5.98 30.15 4.49
N GLN A 65 7.23 30.61 4.63
CA GLN A 65 8.40 29.83 4.20
C GLN A 65 8.56 28.50 4.98
N LEU A 66 8.39 28.50 6.30
CA LEU A 66 8.62 27.29 7.12
C LEU A 66 7.55 26.20 6.88
N PRO A 67 6.23 26.49 6.89
CA PRO A 67 5.24 25.47 6.56
C PRO A 67 5.35 25.00 5.10
N ARG A 68 5.70 25.90 4.16
CA ARG A 68 5.85 25.55 2.73
C ARG A 68 6.83 24.40 2.51
N PHE A 69 8.02 24.48 3.10
CA PHE A 69 9.01 23.40 2.96
C PHE A 69 8.49 22.07 3.52
N ILE A 70 7.85 22.11 4.69
CA ILE A 70 7.29 20.91 5.34
C ILE A 70 6.18 20.30 4.49
N GLU A 71 5.28 21.10 3.91
CA GLU A 71 4.20 20.62 3.04
C GLU A 71 4.74 20.00 1.74
N ILE A 72 5.79 20.58 1.13
CA ILE A 72 6.46 19.98 -0.03
C ILE A 72 7.01 18.60 0.32
N VAL A 73 7.73 18.49 1.45
CA VAL A 73 8.30 17.22 1.90
C VAL A 73 7.21 16.20 2.21
N ILE A 74 6.14 16.61 2.91
CA ILE A 74 4.99 15.74 3.19
C ILE A 74 4.36 15.24 1.89
N ALA A 75 4.13 16.12 0.91
CA ALA A 75 3.49 15.72 -0.34
C ALA A 75 4.35 14.75 -1.15
N LEU A 76 5.66 14.98 -1.24
CA LEU A 76 6.60 14.06 -1.90
C LEU A 76 6.67 12.70 -1.21
N LEU A 77 6.76 12.70 0.12
CA LEU A 77 6.77 11.46 0.90
C LEU A 77 5.44 10.71 0.81
N SER A 78 4.30 11.41 0.79
CA SER A 78 2.98 10.80 0.59
C SER A 78 2.89 10.14 -0.77
N ILE A 79 3.30 10.81 -1.85
CA ILE A 79 3.33 10.21 -3.19
C ILE A 79 4.19 8.93 -3.17
N LEU A 80 5.42 9.02 -2.69
CA LEU A 80 6.33 7.87 -2.65
C LEU A 80 5.77 6.71 -1.82
N GLN A 81 5.19 7.02 -0.65
CA GLN A 81 4.60 6.03 0.25
C GLN A 81 3.41 5.32 -0.39
N THR A 82 2.48 6.06 -1.02
CA THR A 82 1.30 5.49 -1.69
C THR A 82 1.73 4.55 -2.82
N PHE A 83 2.69 4.95 -3.66
CA PHE A 83 3.18 4.10 -4.74
C PHE A 83 3.89 2.84 -4.24
N LEU A 84 4.79 2.96 -3.26
CA LEU A 84 5.51 1.81 -2.72
C LEU A 84 4.58 0.85 -1.98
N GLN A 85 3.62 1.35 -1.20
CA GLN A 85 2.64 0.51 -0.52
C GLN A 85 1.73 -0.22 -1.51
N SER A 86 1.27 0.46 -2.55
CA SER A 86 0.45 -0.16 -3.60
C SER A 86 1.20 -1.26 -4.35
N GLY A 87 2.46 -1.00 -4.72
CA GLY A 87 3.32 -2.01 -5.33
C GLY A 87 3.58 -3.19 -4.41
N PHE A 88 3.86 -2.92 -3.12
CA PHE A 88 4.03 -3.96 -2.10
C PHE A 88 2.79 -4.85 -1.97
N ILE A 89 1.59 -4.27 -1.92
CA ILE A 89 0.33 -5.01 -1.81
C ILE A 89 0.11 -5.88 -3.06
N LEU A 90 0.22 -5.30 -4.25
CA LEU A 90 0.01 -6.01 -5.52
C LEU A 90 0.99 -7.18 -5.72
N ASP A 91 2.25 -7.02 -5.33
CA ASP A 91 3.24 -8.11 -5.35
C ASP A 91 2.92 -9.15 -4.27
N THR A 92 2.70 -8.72 -3.03
CA THR A 92 2.57 -9.62 -1.88
C THR A 92 1.27 -10.44 -1.91
N LEU A 93 0.21 -9.94 -2.53
CA LEU A 93 -1.02 -10.73 -2.78
C LEU A 93 -0.75 -12.01 -3.60
N ARG A 94 0.35 -12.07 -4.35
CA ARG A 94 0.79 -13.25 -5.11
C ARG A 94 1.86 -14.08 -4.40
N ARG A 95 2.38 -13.62 -3.26
CA ARG A 95 3.43 -14.32 -2.52
C ARG A 95 2.83 -15.39 -1.62
N ARG A 96 3.46 -16.55 -1.54
CA ARG A 96 3.05 -17.67 -0.68
C ARG A 96 4.26 -18.30 0.00
N SER A 97 4.06 -18.82 1.20
CA SER A 97 5.05 -19.65 1.89
C SER A 97 4.91 -21.10 1.42
N ILE A 98 6.00 -21.67 0.92
CA ILE A 98 6.04 -23.04 0.38
C ILE A 98 6.95 -23.96 1.17
N THR A 99 7.61 -23.45 2.21
CA THR A 99 8.49 -24.23 3.09
C THR A 99 7.94 -24.27 4.52
N LYS A 100 8.10 -25.41 5.20
CA LYS A 100 7.77 -25.57 6.64
C LYS A 100 8.48 -24.53 7.52
N SER A 101 9.71 -24.15 7.16
CA SER A 101 10.46 -23.12 7.88
C SER A 101 9.77 -21.76 7.78
N GLU A 102 9.34 -21.34 6.59
CA GLU A 102 8.66 -20.06 6.33
C GLU A 102 7.32 -19.96 7.04
N ILE A 103 6.53 -21.04 7.04
CA ILE A 103 5.26 -21.13 7.77
C ILE A 103 5.48 -20.98 9.28
N ARG A 104 6.57 -21.56 9.80
CA ARG A 104 6.90 -21.50 11.22
C ARG A 104 7.45 -20.13 11.64
N THR A 105 8.36 -19.56 10.85
CA THR A 105 9.03 -18.29 11.19
C THR A 105 8.23 -17.05 10.81
N LYS A 106 7.32 -17.16 9.84
CA LYS A 106 6.42 -16.09 9.36
C LYS A 106 7.16 -14.76 9.10
N PRO A 107 8.21 -14.74 8.25
CA PRO A 107 9.09 -13.60 8.07
C PRO A 107 8.34 -12.31 7.70
N GLY A 108 8.42 -11.27 8.54
CA GLY A 108 7.76 -9.99 8.26
C GLY A 108 6.25 -9.94 8.57
N ARG A 109 5.68 -10.98 9.18
CA ARG A 109 4.27 -10.99 9.68
C ARG A 109 4.00 -9.87 10.69
N GLU A 110 4.98 -9.58 11.55
CA GLU A 110 4.92 -8.47 12.51
C GLU A 110 4.89 -7.11 11.81
N LEU A 111 5.66 -6.94 10.73
CA LEU A 111 5.70 -5.71 9.95
C LEU A 111 4.40 -5.46 9.20
N ILE A 112 3.79 -6.51 8.62
CA ILE A 112 2.45 -6.44 8.01
C ILE A 112 1.41 -6.03 9.06
N THR A 113 1.51 -6.58 10.28
CA THR A 113 0.61 -6.21 11.40
C THR A 113 0.79 -4.75 11.81
N ALA A 114 2.05 -4.28 11.90
CA ALA A 114 2.34 -2.88 12.20
C ALA A 114 1.81 -1.95 11.09
N LEU A 115 1.97 -2.33 9.83
CA LEU A 115 1.50 -1.57 8.68
C LEU A 115 -0.03 -1.49 8.64
N LEU A 116 -0.73 -2.57 9.00
CA LEU A 116 -2.18 -2.59 9.21
C LEU A 116 -2.62 -1.58 10.26
N LEU A 117 -1.98 -1.58 11.44
CA LEU A 117 -2.34 -0.67 12.53
C LEU A 117 -2.12 0.80 12.15
N ILE A 118 -1.01 1.10 11.46
CA ILE A 118 -0.70 2.47 11.02
C ILE A 118 -1.73 2.96 9.99
N ASN A 119 -1.99 2.17 8.94
CA ASN A 119 -2.93 2.55 7.87
C ASN A 119 -4.38 2.62 8.36
N LEU A 120 -4.83 1.64 9.15
CA LEU A 120 -6.23 1.53 9.56
C LEU A 120 -6.60 2.45 10.72
N VAL A 121 -5.77 2.51 11.77
CA VAL A 121 -6.13 3.24 12.99
C VAL A 121 -5.64 4.69 12.92
N TYR A 122 -4.39 4.90 12.52
CA TYR A 122 -3.76 6.22 12.67
C TYR A 122 -4.04 7.14 11.47
N ASP A 123 -3.84 6.65 10.24
CA ASP A 123 -4.03 7.47 9.04
C ASP A 123 -5.51 7.75 8.76
N LEU A 124 -6.40 6.77 8.97
CA LEU A 124 -7.84 6.97 8.81
C LEU A 124 -8.38 7.94 9.88
N ALA A 125 -7.96 7.83 11.14
CA ALA A 125 -8.41 8.73 12.20
C ALA A 125 -7.98 10.18 11.93
N ILE A 126 -6.75 10.40 11.45
CA ILE A 126 -6.29 11.73 11.07
C ILE A 126 -7.04 12.25 9.85
N TRP A 127 -7.22 11.44 8.78
CA TRP A 127 -8.01 11.85 7.60
C TRP A 127 -9.44 12.21 7.99
N MET A 128 -10.07 11.42 8.86
CA MET A 128 -11.44 11.66 9.32
C MET A 128 -11.52 12.94 10.16
N HIS A 129 -10.56 13.13 11.06
CA HIS A 129 -10.46 14.35 11.88
C HIS A 129 -10.31 15.61 11.02
N ASP A 130 -9.40 15.58 10.04
CA ASP A 130 -9.14 16.71 9.15
C ASP A 130 -10.33 16.99 8.23
N SER A 131 -11.04 15.95 7.79
CA SER A 131 -12.18 16.07 6.87
C SER A 131 -13.45 16.58 7.54
N LEU A 132 -13.69 16.18 8.79
CA LEU A 132 -14.85 16.61 9.60
C LEU A 132 -14.65 18.02 10.19
N SER A 133 -13.41 18.50 10.24
CA SER A 133 -13.10 19.82 10.78
C SER A 133 -13.64 20.94 9.88
N ALA A 134 -14.60 21.71 10.40
CA ALA A 134 -15.28 22.79 9.66
C ALA A 134 -14.36 23.96 9.25
N ASN A 135 -13.17 24.08 9.85
CA ASN A 135 -12.21 25.17 9.61
C ASN A 135 -11.14 24.81 8.55
N LYS A 136 -11.57 24.39 7.35
CA LYS A 136 -10.67 23.93 6.26
C LYS A 136 -9.62 24.97 5.84
N VAL A 137 -9.93 26.26 5.96
CA VAL A 137 -9.00 27.37 5.68
C VAL A 137 -7.83 27.41 6.66
N LYS A 138 -8.05 27.06 7.94
CA LYS A 138 -6.98 27.00 8.95
C LYS A 138 -6.10 25.76 8.80
N LEU A 139 -6.65 24.68 8.25
CA LEU A 139 -5.94 23.42 8.06
C LEU A 139 -5.02 23.44 6.84
N ASN A 140 -5.43 24.10 5.76
CA ASN A 140 -4.70 24.13 4.48
C ASN A 140 -4.48 25.58 4.00
N PRO A 141 -3.69 26.39 4.72
CA PRO A 141 -3.52 27.81 4.41
C PRO A 141 -2.85 28.02 3.04
N ILE A 142 -1.83 27.22 2.71
CA ILE A 142 -1.07 27.32 1.45
C ILE A 142 -1.96 27.00 0.24
N GLN A 143 -2.69 25.89 0.30
CA GLN A 143 -3.55 25.45 -0.80
C GLN A 143 -4.74 26.41 -0.98
N THR A 144 -5.29 26.92 0.12
CA THR A 144 -6.38 27.90 0.09
C THR A 144 -5.93 29.25 -0.47
N GLU A 145 -4.71 29.69 -0.14
CA GLU A 145 -4.14 30.93 -0.68
C GLU A 145 -3.81 30.81 -2.17
N TYR A 146 -3.30 29.66 -2.62
CA TYR A 146 -2.97 29.43 -4.02
C TYR A 146 -4.21 29.22 -4.90
N TYR A 147 -5.08 28.27 -4.54
CA TYR A 147 -6.21 27.88 -5.39
C TYR A 147 -7.48 28.68 -5.15
N ASN A 148 -7.56 29.46 -4.06
CA ASN A 148 -8.79 29.92 -3.42
C ASN A 148 -9.61 28.80 -2.74
N SER A 149 -10.40 29.17 -1.74
CA SER A 149 -11.16 28.22 -0.91
C SER A 149 -12.16 27.36 -1.70
N ARG A 150 -12.80 27.92 -2.73
CA ARG A 150 -13.81 27.19 -3.52
C ARG A 150 -13.18 26.14 -4.42
N THR A 151 -12.14 26.51 -5.16
CA THR A 151 -11.40 25.57 -6.03
C THR A 151 -10.76 24.46 -5.22
N TRP A 152 -10.11 24.80 -4.11
CA TRP A 152 -9.49 23.79 -3.24
C TRP A 152 -10.53 22.84 -2.63
N SER A 153 -11.71 23.35 -2.25
CA SER A 153 -12.81 22.51 -1.77
C SER A 153 -13.34 21.58 -2.87
N LEU A 154 -13.41 22.04 -4.12
CA LEU A 154 -13.80 21.21 -5.25
C LEU A 154 -12.77 20.10 -5.53
N ILE A 155 -11.48 20.41 -5.50
CA ILE A 155 -10.41 19.40 -5.65
C ILE A 155 -10.53 18.33 -4.55
N GLN A 156 -10.71 18.75 -3.29
CA GLN A 156 -10.91 17.83 -2.17
C GLN A 156 -12.20 17.01 -2.29
N ALA A 157 -13.26 17.55 -2.89
CA ALA A 157 -14.51 16.82 -3.06
C ALA A 157 -14.34 15.55 -3.91
N PHE A 158 -13.39 15.53 -4.85
CA PHE A 158 -13.07 14.35 -5.65
C PHE A 158 -11.92 13.53 -5.07
N THR A 159 -10.85 14.19 -4.63
CA THR A 159 -9.62 13.51 -4.24
C THR A 159 -9.69 12.93 -2.83
N SER A 160 -10.33 13.63 -1.88
CA SER A 160 -10.41 13.17 -0.49
C SER A 160 -11.18 11.85 -0.34
N PRO A 161 -12.35 11.62 -0.99
CA PRO A 161 -13.04 10.33 -0.93
C PRO A 161 -12.21 9.17 -1.49
N LEU A 162 -11.49 9.39 -2.60
CA LEU A 162 -10.60 8.38 -3.17
C LEU A 162 -9.44 8.06 -2.22
N SER A 163 -8.91 9.06 -1.52
CA SER A 163 -7.94 8.89 -0.44
C SER A 163 -8.50 8.12 0.78
N ILE A 164 -9.79 8.25 1.14
CA ILE A 164 -10.43 7.34 2.13
C ILE A 164 -10.34 5.92 1.61
N LEU A 165 -10.83 5.75 0.39
CA LEU A 165 -11.06 4.43 -0.19
C LEU A 165 -9.74 3.70 -0.39
N TYR A 166 -8.67 4.42 -0.75
CA TYR A 166 -7.31 3.87 -0.78
C TYR A 166 -6.88 3.32 0.59
N ARG A 167 -7.02 4.12 1.67
CA ARG A 167 -6.62 3.69 3.03
C ARG A 167 -7.44 2.51 3.52
N PHE A 168 -8.74 2.53 3.27
CA PHE A 168 -9.63 1.44 3.64
C PHE A 168 -9.29 0.16 2.86
N HIS A 169 -9.25 0.24 1.54
CA HIS A 169 -9.01 -0.91 0.66
C HIS A 169 -7.61 -1.50 0.84
N SER A 170 -6.57 -0.66 0.96
CA SER A 170 -5.23 -1.14 1.25
C SER A 170 -5.14 -1.86 2.59
N SER A 171 -5.89 -1.42 3.61
CA SER A 171 -5.98 -2.13 4.90
C SER A 171 -6.67 -3.49 4.75
N VAL A 172 -7.72 -3.58 3.94
CA VAL A 172 -8.38 -4.88 3.62
C VAL A 172 -7.39 -5.82 2.93
N CYS A 173 -6.73 -5.36 1.86
CA CYS A 173 -5.74 -6.19 1.17
C CYS A 173 -4.57 -6.62 2.07
N LEU A 174 -4.13 -5.76 3.00
CA LEU A 174 -3.10 -6.11 3.98
C LEU A 174 -3.59 -7.17 4.97
N ALA A 175 -4.88 -7.18 5.33
CA ALA A 175 -5.47 -8.20 6.19
C ALA A 175 -5.55 -9.55 5.45
N ASP A 176 -5.90 -9.53 4.17
CA ASP A 176 -5.88 -10.71 3.31
C ASP A 176 -4.46 -11.25 3.16
N ILE A 177 -3.47 -10.38 2.91
CA ILE A 177 -2.05 -10.75 2.90
C ILE A 177 -1.64 -11.39 4.25
N TRP A 178 -2.04 -10.78 5.36
CA TRP A 178 -1.74 -11.25 6.71
C TRP A 178 -2.31 -12.66 6.94
N GLN A 179 -3.45 -12.99 6.35
CA GLN A 179 -4.07 -14.31 6.43
C GLN A 179 -3.43 -15.32 5.47
N GLU A 180 -3.33 -14.98 4.18
CA GLU A 180 -3.09 -15.92 3.08
C GLU A 180 -1.61 -16.27 2.86
N VAL A 181 -0.67 -15.34 3.10
CA VAL A 181 0.76 -15.56 2.78
C VAL A 181 1.36 -16.74 3.55
N TYR A 182 0.84 -17.02 4.75
CA TYR A 182 1.30 -18.09 5.65
C TYR A 182 0.29 -19.20 5.84
N TYR A 183 -0.71 -19.30 4.95
CA TYR A 183 -1.74 -20.31 5.06
C TYR A 183 -1.20 -21.69 4.66
N GLU A 184 -1.20 -22.64 5.59
CA GLU A 184 -0.58 -23.97 5.45
C GLU A 184 -1.08 -24.77 4.25
N LYS A 185 -2.32 -24.53 3.81
CA LYS A 185 -2.90 -25.21 2.65
C LYS A 185 -2.03 -25.05 1.40
N PHE A 186 -1.41 -23.89 1.19
CA PHE A 186 -0.56 -23.66 0.02
C PHE A 186 0.71 -24.52 0.05
N TYR A 187 1.27 -24.80 1.23
CA TYR A 187 2.40 -25.73 1.37
C TYR A 187 2.00 -27.15 0.93
N TYR A 188 0.87 -27.67 1.41
CA TYR A 188 0.43 -29.02 1.06
C TYR A 188 0.06 -29.16 -0.42
N LEU A 189 -0.47 -28.09 -1.03
CA LEU A 189 -0.75 -28.08 -2.48
C LEU A 189 0.54 -28.11 -3.28
N HIS A 190 1.52 -27.27 -2.94
CA HIS A 190 2.80 -27.22 -3.61
C HIS A 190 3.60 -28.54 -3.45
N GLU A 191 3.59 -29.12 -2.26
CA GLU A 191 4.20 -30.42 -1.97
C GLU A 191 3.57 -31.54 -2.81
N LYS A 192 2.23 -31.57 -2.93
CA LYS A 192 1.52 -32.52 -3.80
C LYS A 192 1.86 -32.37 -5.28
N GLU A 193 1.97 -31.14 -5.78
CA GLU A 193 2.38 -30.90 -7.17
C GLU A 193 3.77 -31.47 -7.44
N LEU A 194 4.75 -31.19 -6.57
CA LEU A 194 6.11 -31.72 -6.69
C LEU A 194 6.12 -33.26 -6.72
N PHE A 195 5.36 -33.90 -5.82
CA PHE A 195 5.23 -35.36 -5.81
C PHE A 195 4.62 -35.92 -7.10
N ILE A 196 3.63 -35.24 -7.70
CA ILE A 196 3.04 -35.67 -8.97
C ILE A 196 4.07 -35.54 -10.10
N PHE A 197 4.79 -34.43 -10.18
CA PHE A 197 5.83 -34.22 -11.21
C PHE A 197 6.98 -35.23 -11.09
N GLU A 198 7.40 -35.55 -9.87
CA GLU A 198 8.46 -36.53 -9.62
C GLU A 198 8.03 -37.93 -10.09
N ASN A 199 6.81 -38.36 -9.75
CA ASN A 199 6.28 -39.65 -10.21
C ASN A 199 6.12 -39.72 -11.73
N ILE A 200 5.64 -38.63 -12.37
CA ILE A 200 5.53 -38.57 -13.83
C ILE A 200 6.91 -38.70 -14.48
N ASN A 201 7.93 -38.02 -13.97
CA ASN A 201 9.29 -38.10 -14.54
C ASN A 201 9.91 -39.49 -14.36
N ILE A 202 9.68 -40.15 -13.22
CA ILE A 202 10.13 -41.54 -13.01
C ILE A 202 9.50 -42.47 -14.05
N ASP A 203 8.18 -42.36 -14.30
CA ASP A 203 7.51 -43.13 -15.35
C ASP A 203 8.15 -42.85 -16.72
N TYR A 204 8.37 -41.58 -17.09
CA TYR A 204 8.99 -41.21 -18.38
C TYR A 204 10.41 -41.77 -18.56
N ASP A 205 11.25 -41.74 -17.52
CA ASP A 205 12.62 -42.29 -17.57
C ASP A 205 12.60 -43.82 -17.69
N GLU A 206 11.64 -44.50 -17.06
CA GLU A 206 11.44 -45.95 -17.21
C GLU A 206 10.99 -46.34 -18.63
N TYR A 207 10.22 -45.48 -19.32
CA TYR A 207 9.86 -45.69 -20.73
C TYR A 207 10.99 -45.35 -21.71
N CYS A 208 11.93 -44.47 -21.37
CA CYS A 208 13.05 -44.08 -22.26
C CYS A 208 14.30 -44.96 -22.12
N SER A 209 14.30 -45.92 -21.19
CA SER A 209 15.43 -46.83 -20.93
C SER A 209 15.30 -48.22 -21.62
N PHE A 210 14.33 -48.37 -22.53
CA PHE A 210 14.20 -49.49 -23.48
C PHE A 210 14.57 -49.06 -24.91
#